data_AF-A0A8S3QQU4-F1
#
_entry.id   AF-A0A8S3QQU4-F1
#
_cell.length_a   1.000
_cell.length_b   1.000
_cell.length_c   1.000
_cell.angle_alpha   90.00
_cell.angle_beta   90.00
_cell.angle_gamma   90.00
#
_symmetry.space_group_name_H-M   'P 1'
#
loop_
_entity.id
_entity.type
_entity.pdbx_description
1 polymer ?
#
loop_
_entity_poly.entity_id
_entity_poly.type
_entity_poly.pdbx_seq_one_letter_code
_entity_poly.pdbx_strand_id
1 'polypeptide(L)'
;MIDDGIDKKDRESVLDSIFGNQGLVHSDDDICFEVKCEQIQERTKELSASFHRYFANRVARTIRELWEGPTPPGYFDQGWTNNNSESLNHVLKSAINWQSKPLLDLIVTIQEIVTAQFKDLQRALVSRGQYRVADSHKHFEITATSWVNKTVPERERLTKRFKSYIPPDKRVITSTDGRMNVIKPRALGKKIGQRKRKINERTTTFKKKKD
;
A
#
# COMPACT_ATOMS: atom_id res chain seq x y z
N MET A 1 3.04 37.75 -6.64
CA MET A 1 2.60 36.68 -7.57
C MET A 1 3.68 36.60 -8.63
N ILE A 2 4.26 35.43 -8.92
CA ILE A 2 5.31 35.33 -9.94
C ILE A 2 4.65 35.57 -11.30
N ASP A 3 5.00 36.65 -11.99
CA ASP A 3 4.58 36.91 -13.37
C ASP A 3 5.53 36.15 -14.29
N ASP A 4 5.15 34.89 -14.56
CA ASP A 4 5.95 33.91 -15.29
C ASP A 4 5.42 33.69 -16.72
N GLY A 5 4.51 34.54 -17.21
CA GLY A 5 3.89 34.39 -18.53
C GLY A 5 2.95 33.18 -18.67
N ILE A 6 2.59 32.53 -17.56
CA ILE A 6 1.65 31.40 -17.55
C ILE A 6 0.22 31.91 -17.80
N ASP A 7 -0.49 31.23 -18.69
CA ASP A 7 -1.89 31.57 -18.98
C ASP A 7 -2.77 31.46 -17.73
N LYS A 8 -3.73 32.37 -17.61
CA LYS A 8 -4.63 32.45 -16.46
C LYS A 8 -5.38 31.13 -16.26
N LYS A 9 -5.76 30.47 -17.35
CA LYS A 9 -6.46 29.18 -17.34
C LYS A 9 -5.61 28.05 -16.75
N ASP A 10 -4.32 27.99 -17.08
CA ASP A 10 -3.41 26.98 -16.54
C ASP A 10 -3.12 27.21 -15.06
N ARG A 11 -2.99 28.48 -14.65
CA ARG A 11 -2.86 28.85 -13.23
C ARG A 11 -4.11 28.46 -12.43
N GLU A 12 -5.31 28.72 -12.95
CA GLU A 12 -6.57 28.31 -12.31
C GLU A 12 -6.69 26.78 -12.22
N SER A 13 -6.27 26.04 -13.25
CA SER A 13 -6.29 24.57 -13.21
C SER A 13 -5.33 23.98 -12.19
N VAL A 14 -4.14 24.55 -12.02
CA VAL A 14 -3.19 24.14 -10.97
C VAL A 14 -3.72 24.50 -9.59
N LEU A 15 -4.33 25.68 -9.42
CA LEU A 15 -4.93 26.07 -8.15
C LEU A 15 -6.11 25.17 -7.77
N ASP A 16 -6.95 24.78 -8.73
CA ASP A 16 -8.03 23.81 -8.51
C ASP A 16 -7.47 22.43 -8.15
N SER A 17 -6.34 22.02 -8.75
CA SER A 17 -5.65 20.77 -8.36
C SER A 17 -5.09 20.80 -6.93
N ILE A 18 -4.81 21.99 -6.38
CA ILE A 18 -4.29 22.15 -5.01
C ILE A 18 -5.44 22.33 -4.01
N PHE A 19 -6.35 23.26 -4.27
CA PHE A 19 -7.38 23.75 -3.34
C PHE A 19 -8.82 23.39 -3.71
N GLY A 20 -9.05 22.75 -4.86
CA GLY A 20 -10.38 22.31 -5.26
C GLY A 20 -10.92 21.19 -4.37
N ASN A 21 -12.19 20.83 -4.55
CA ASN A 21 -12.91 19.87 -3.69
C ASN A 21 -12.29 18.45 -3.66
N GLN A 22 -11.38 18.13 -4.58
CA GLN A 22 -10.59 16.88 -4.62
C GLN A 22 -9.09 17.16 -4.70
N GLY A 23 -8.68 18.38 -4.39
CA GLY A 23 -7.31 18.86 -4.51
C GLY A 23 -6.36 18.24 -3.49
N LEU A 24 -5.10 18.66 -3.57
CA LEU A 24 -4.01 18.22 -2.70
C LEU A 24 -4.34 18.39 -1.19
N VAL A 25 -5.02 19.48 -0.82
CA VAL A 25 -5.38 19.79 0.58
C VAL A 25 -6.40 18.80 1.16
N HIS A 26 -7.24 18.20 0.31
CA HIS A 26 -8.26 17.21 0.69
C HIS A 26 -7.77 15.78 0.45
N SER A 27 -6.47 15.51 0.62
CA SER A 27 -5.94 14.16 0.49
C SER A 27 -6.30 13.32 1.71
N ASP A 28 -6.88 12.14 1.47
CA ASP A 28 -7.34 11.25 2.54
C ASP A 28 -6.20 10.54 3.29
N ASP A 29 -5.07 10.30 2.61
CA ASP A 29 -3.93 9.57 3.14
C ASP A 29 -2.59 10.06 2.53
N ASP A 30 -1.47 9.67 3.16
CA ASP A 30 -0.14 10.22 2.82
C ASP A 30 0.27 9.86 1.39
N ILE A 31 -0.21 8.70 0.95
CA ILE A 31 0.01 8.19 -0.39
C ILE A 31 -0.71 9.07 -1.41
N CYS A 32 -1.97 9.44 -1.16
CA CYS A 32 -2.74 10.36 -2.01
C CYS A 32 -2.10 11.73 -2.05
N PHE A 33 -1.63 12.21 -0.91
CA PHE A 33 -0.94 13.49 -0.85
C PHE A 33 0.32 13.48 -1.71
N GLU A 34 1.20 12.49 -1.54
CA GLU A 34 2.43 12.39 -2.33
C GLU A 34 2.15 12.27 -3.84
N VAL A 35 1.22 11.40 -4.22
CA VAL A 35 0.89 11.16 -5.64
C VAL A 35 0.30 12.42 -6.29
N LYS A 36 -0.65 13.10 -5.61
CA LYS A 36 -1.19 14.36 -6.12
C LYS A 36 -0.12 15.45 -6.17
N CYS A 37 0.80 15.48 -5.21
CA CYS A 37 1.91 16.42 -5.20
C CYS A 37 2.85 16.19 -6.39
N GLU A 38 3.19 14.93 -6.68
CA GLU A 38 3.98 14.54 -7.87
C GLU A 38 3.28 14.94 -9.17
N GLN A 39 1.97 14.68 -9.30
CA GLN A 39 1.20 15.08 -10.48
C GLN A 39 1.22 16.60 -10.70
N ILE A 40 1.11 17.40 -9.62
CA ILE A 40 1.21 18.86 -9.72
C ILE A 40 2.65 19.28 -10.03
N GLN A 41 3.66 18.59 -9.49
CA GLN A 41 5.07 18.86 -9.80
C GLN A 41 5.40 18.61 -11.26
N GLU A 42 4.94 17.50 -11.85
CA GLU A 42 5.10 17.22 -13.28
C GLU A 42 4.43 18.30 -14.13
N ARG A 43 3.19 18.65 -13.80
CA ARG A 43 2.42 19.67 -14.53
C ARG A 43 3.02 21.07 -14.43
N THR A 44 3.53 21.45 -13.26
CA THR A 44 4.21 22.74 -13.09
C THR A 44 5.55 22.79 -13.80
N LYS A 45 6.26 21.66 -13.89
CA LYS A 45 7.52 21.53 -14.63
C LYS A 45 7.32 21.72 -16.14
N GLU A 46 6.20 21.24 -16.69
CA GLU A 46 5.82 21.45 -18.09
C GLU A 46 5.48 22.91 -18.39
N LEU A 47 4.91 23.64 -17.43
CA LEU A 47 4.45 25.03 -17.61
C LEU A 47 5.58 26.06 -17.49
N SER A 48 6.36 26.01 -16.41
CA SER A 48 7.47 26.95 -16.17
C SER A 48 8.42 26.43 -15.10
N ALA A 49 9.73 26.55 -15.34
CA ALA A 49 10.76 26.22 -14.36
C ALA A 49 10.69 27.09 -13.09
N SER A 50 10.35 28.37 -13.24
CA SER A 50 10.24 29.33 -12.13
C SER A 50 9.02 29.03 -11.26
N PHE A 51 7.89 28.70 -11.88
CA PHE A 51 6.67 28.30 -11.18
C PHE A 51 6.78 26.93 -10.52
N HIS A 52 7.41 25.96 -11.19
CA HIS A 52 7.74 24.67 -10.59
C HIS A 52 8.59 24.84 -9.34
N ARG A 53 9.65 25.67 -9.39
CA ARG A 53 10.50 25.96 -8.24
C ARG A 53 9.72 26.59 -7.09
N TYR A 54 8.79 27.50 -7.40
CA TYR A 54 7.91 28.11 -6.41
C TYR A 54 6.96 27.11 -5.76
N PHE A 55 6.34 26.25 -6.57
CA PHE A 55 5.46 25.20 -6.07
C PHE A 55 6.22 24.23 -5.18
N ALA A 56 7.33 23.66 -5.65
CA ALA A 56 8.11 22.67 -4.93
C ALA A 56 8.69 23.20 -3.61
N ASN A 57 9.30 24.39 -3.62
CA ASN A 57 10.03 24.89 -2.46
C ASN A 57 9.16 25.63 -1.44
N ARG A 58 8.02 26.19 -1.87
CA ARG A 58 7.17 26.99 -1.00
C ARG A 58 5.81 26.33 -0.78
N VAL A 59 5.05 26.12 -1.84
CA VAL A 59 3.65 25.68 -1.72
C VAL A 59 3.56 24.24 -1.21
N ALA A 60 4.23 23.29 -1.88
CA ALA A 60 4.25 21.89 -1.49
C ALA A 60 4.81 21.69 -0.08
N ARG A 61 5.90 22.40 0.25
CA ARG A 61 6.52 22.34 1.58
C ARG A 61 5.57 22.85 2.67
N THR A 62 4.97 24.03 2.50
CA THR A 62 4.05 24.61 3.49
C THR A 62 2.80 23.74 3.67
N ILE A 63 2.23 23.22 2.58
CA ILE A 63 1.08 22.32 2.69
C ILE A 63 1.47 21.03 3.42
N ARG A 64 2.65 20.47 3.14
CA ARG A 64 3.16 19.28 3.83
C ARG A 64 3.34 19.52 5.33
N GLU A 65 3.97 20.63 5.71
CA GLU A 65 4.17 21.01 7.12
C GLU A 65 2.83 21.20 7.86
N LEU A 66 1.82 21.76 7.19
CA LEU A 66 0.46 21.90 7.74
C LEU A 66 -0.28 20.56 7.88
N TRP A 67 0.04 19.60 7.02
CA TRP A 67 -0.68 18.33 6.91
C TRP A 67 -0.07 17.22 7.77
N GLU A 68 1.25 17.15 7.88
CA GLU A 68 1.96 16.12 8.66
C GLU A 68 2.04 16.45 10.17
N GLY A 69 1.82 17.70 10.57
CA GLY A 69 2.09 18.14 11.95
C GLY A 69 3.58 17.94 12.32
N PRO A 70 3.99 18.17 13.58
CA PRO A 70 5.37 17.90 13.99
C PRO A 70 5.67 16.40 13.88
N THR A 71 6.43 16.01 12.86
CA THR A 71 6.88 14.63 12.67
C THR A 71 7.89 14.28 13.76
N PRO A 72 7.67 13.22 14.56
CA PRO A 72 8.69 12.75 15.48
C PRO A 72 9.89 12.21 14.67
N PRO A 73 11.13 12.55 15.05
CA PRO A 73 12.32 12.06 14.35
C PRO A 73 12.51 10.58 14.64
N GLY A 74 12.69 9.76 13.60
CA GLY A 74 13.05 8.34 13.79
C GLY A 74 12.87 7.51 12.53
N TYR A 75 13.91 7.46 11.70
CA TYR A 75 14.02 6.57 10.55
C TYR A 75 14.74 5.29 11.03
N PHE A 76 14.09 4.12 10.93
CA PHE A 76 14.74 2.84 11.21
C PHE A 76 14.85 2.03 9.92
N ASP A 77 16.04 2.05 9.32
CA ASP A 77 16.44 1.07 8.32
C ASP A 77 17.07 -0.12 9.06
N GLN A 78 16.24 -1.05 9.51
CA GLN A 78 16.71 -2.28 10.14
C GLN A 78 16.12 -3.49 9.43
N GLY A 79 17.01 -4.31 8.88
CA GLY A 79 16.66 -5.59 8.31
C GLY A 79 15.88 -6.44 9.31
N TRP A 80 14.78 -7.01 8.83
CA TRP A 80 13.92 -7.91 9.60
C TRP A 80 14.74 -9.10 10.14
N THR A 81 14.94 -9.16 11.46
CA THR A 81 15.52 -10.33 12.15
C THR A 81 14.41 -11.14 12.83
N ASN A 82 14.66 -12.41 13.19
CA ASN A 82 13.64 -13.30 13.77
C ASN A 82 13.11 -12.83 15.15
N ASN A 83 13.72 -11.79 15.71
CA ASN A 83 13.46 -11.29 17.03
C ASN A 83 12.28 -10.31 17.12
N ASN A 84 11.16 -10.70 16.52
CA ASN A 84 10.03 -9.81 16.27
C ASN A 84 9.41 -9.28 17.57
N SER A 85 9.34 -10.13 18.61
CA SER A 85 8.82 -9.75 19.92
C SER A 85 9.74 -8.78 20.67
N GLU A 86 11.07 -8.96 20.63
CA GLU A 86 11.96 -8.00 21.30
C GLU A 86 12.08 -6.70 20.52
N SER A 87 11.99 -6.74 19.19
CA SER A 87 11.96 -5.54 18.35
C SER A 87 10.72 -4.69 18.66
N LEU A 88 9.54 -5.30 18.75
CA LEU A 88 8.32 -4.60 19.15
C LEU A 88 8.37 -4.11 20.60
N ASN A 89 8.92 -4.91 21.52
CA ASN A 89 9.13 -4.48 22.90
C ASN A 89 10.10 -3.29 22.98
N HIS A 90 11.13 -3.27 22.15
CA HIS A 90 12.07 -2.15 22.07
C HIS A 90 11.36 -0.90 21.56
N VAL A 91 10.59 -0.99 20.47
CA VAL A 91 9.78 0.13 19.95
C VAL A 91 8.83 0.67 21.02
N LEU A 92 8.11 -0.22 21.72
CA LEU A 92 7.19 0.18 22.79
C LEU A 92 7.93 0.85 23.96
N LYS A 93 9.04 0.25 24.42
CA LYS A 93 9.87 0.82 25.50
C LYS A 93 10.44 2.18 25.13
N SER A 94 10.92 2.34 23.89
CA SER A 94 11.38 3.62 23.36
C SER A 94 10.25 4.65 23.31
N ALA A 95 9.05 4.29 22.84
CA ALA A 95 7.91 5.19 22.76
C ALA A 95 7.41 5.69 24.13
N ILE A 96 7.60 4.90 25.19
CA ILE A 96 7.29 5.29 26.57
C ILE A 96 8.51 5.81 27.35
N ASN A 97 9.65 6.04 26.68
CA ASN A 97 10.91 6.47 27.29
C ASN A 97 11.34 5.59 28.48
N TRP A 98 11.07 4.29 28.41
CA TRP A 98 11.37 3.31 29.46
C TRP A 98 10.72 3.60 30.82
N GLN A 99 9.69 4.44 30.85
CA GLN A 99 8.96 4.81 32.05
C GLN A 99 7.61 4.09 32.14
N SER A 100 7.17 3.82 33.37
CA SER A 100 5.82 3.32 33.61
C SER A 100 4.82 4.44 33.31
N LYS A 101 3.86 4.16 32.43
CA LYS A 101 2.74 5.06 32.13
C LYS A 101 1.44 4.53 32.74
N PRO A 102 0.47 5.40 33.04
CA PRO A 102 -0.90 4.99 33.31
C PRO A 102 -1.43 4.07 32.20
N LEU A 103 -2.28 3.10 32.56
CA LEU A 103 -2.79 2.10 31.63
C LEU A 103 -3.47 2.74 30.40
N LEU A 104 -4.23 3.82 30.61
CA LEU A 104 -4.89 4.57 29.53
C LEU A 104 -3.89 5.13 28.52
N ASP A 105 -2.83 5.78 28.99
CA ASP A 105 -1.78 6.35 28.13
C ASP A 105 -1.01 5.25 27.39
N LEU A 106 -0.82 4.10 28.03
CA LEU A 106 -0.21 2.94 27.40
C LEU A 106 -1.10 2.38 26.27
N ILE A 107 -2.42 2.28 26.48
CA ILE A 107 -3.37 1.83 25.45
C ILE A 107 -3.34 2.78 24.25
N VAL A 108 -3.34 4.10 24.49
CA VAL A 108 -3.24 5.11 23.41
C VAL A 108 -1.93 4.95 22.65
N THR A 109 -0.80 4.83 23.36
CA THR A 109 0.53 4.66 22.73
C THR A 109 0.59 3.38 21.88
N ILE A 110 0.04 2.26 22.38
CA ILE A 110 -0.03 1.01 21.62
C ILE A 110 -0.89 1.18 20.37
N GLN A 111 -2.03 1.86 20.49
CA GLN A 111 -2.91 2.13 19.36
C GLN A 111 -2.21 2.99 18.30
N GLU A 112 -1.44 4.00 18.70
CA GLU A 112 -0.63 4.83 17.80
C GLU A 112 0.43 4.00 17.06
N ILE A 113 1.15 3.11 17.76
CA ILE A 113 2.14 2.23 17.15
C ILE A 113 1.48 1.28 16.13
N VAL A 114 0.35 0.66 16.48
CA VAL A 114 -0.38 -0.27 15.60
C VAL A 114 -0.92 0.46 14.37
N THR A 115 -1.45 1.67 14.54
CA THR A 115 -1.96 2.48 13.42
C THR A 115 -0.82 2.93 12.49
N ALA A 116 0.34 3.31 13.01
CA ALA A 116 1.53 3.59 12.22
C ALA A 116 1.98 2.38 11.40
N GLN A 117 2.04 1.18 12.01
CA GLN A 117 2.38 -0.05 11.29
C GLN A 117 1.36 -0.38 10.18
N PHE A 118 0.08 -0.09 10.40
CA PHE A 118 -0.93 -0.27 9.37
C PHE A 118 -0.79 0.72 8.21
N LYS A 119 -0.38 1.96 8.47
CA LYS A 119 -0.04 2.93 7.42
C LYS A 119 1.17 2.45 6.61
N ASP A 120 2.20 1.95 7.27
CA ASP A 120 3.38 1.40 6.59
C ASP A 120 3.06 0.18 5.74
N LEU A 121 2.14 -0.68 6.19
CA LEU A 121 1.62 -1.79 5.39
C LEU A 121 0.86 -1.28 4.14
N GLN A 122 0.04 -0.23 4.28
CA GLN A 122 -0.65 0.37 3.12
C GLN A 122 0.36 0.96 2.13
N ARG A 123 1.38 1.66 2.61
CA ARG A 123 2.48 2.19 1.77
C ARG A 123 3.19 1.05 1.03
N ALA A 124 3.46 -0.07 1.72
CA ALA A 124 4.08 -1.24 1.12
C ALA A 124 3.24 -1.83 -0.04
N LEU A 125 1.92 -1.91 0.11
CA LEU A 125 1.01 -2.39 -0.96
C LEU A 125 1.08 -1.53 -2.22
N VAL A 126 1.42 -0.26 -2.06
CA VAL A 126 1.56 0.72 -3.16
C VAL A 126 3.01 0.83 -3.64
N SER A 127 3.91 -0.02 -3.14
CA SER A 127 5.35 0.04 -3.39
C SER A 127 5.99 1.40 -3.05
N ARG A 128 5.43 2.05 -2.02
CA ARG A 128 5.88 3.33 -1.45
C ARG A 128 6.44 3.12 -0.03
N GLY A 129 7.22 4.09 0.45
CA GLY A 129 7.86 4.02 1.78
C GLY A 129 9.06 3.07 1.82
N GLN A 130 9.39 2.56 3.02
CA GLN A 130 10.55 1.70 3.25
C GLN A 130 10.27 0.22 2.98
N TYR A 131 9.03 -0.21 3.18
CA TYR A 131 8.65 -1.62 3.07
C TYR A 131 8.18 -1.96 1.65
N ARG A 132 8.36 -3.22 1.25
CA ARG A 132 7.91 -3.76 -0.04
C ARG A 132 7.19 -5.08 0.18
N VAL A 133 6.22 -5.36 -0.70
CA VAL A 133 5.53 -6.65 -0.70
C VAL A 133 6.51 -7.74 -1.15
N ALA A 134 6.59 -8.83 -0.38
CA ALA A 134 7.41 -9.97 -0.74
C ALA A 134 6.90 -10.63 -2.04
N ASP A 135 7.78 -11.28 -2.81
CA ASP A 135 7.42 -11.90 -4.10
C ASP A 135 6.24 -12.88 -4.01
N SER A 136 6.10 -13.58 -2.88
CA SER A 136 4.99 -14.50 -2.61
C SER A 136 3.62 -13.80 -2.54
N HIS A 137 3.61 -12.52 -2.18
CA HIS A 137 2.41 -11.71 -1.99
C HIS A 137 2.26 -10.61 -3.05
N LYS A 138 3.12 -10.59 -4.08
CA LYS A 138 3.17 -9.56 -5.12
C LYS A 138 1.84 -9.33 -5.86
N HIS A 139 0.96 -10.33 -5.88
CA HIS A 139 -0.39 -10.22 -6.45
C HIS A 139 -1.32 -9.27 -5.67
N PHE A 140 -0.92 -8.80 -4.49
CA PHE A 140 -1.60 -7.74 -3.74
C PHE A 140 -1.04 -6.35 -4.00
N GLU A 141 0.04 -6.22 -4.77
CA GLU A 141 0.60 -4.93 -5.15
C GLU A 141 -0.38 -4.13 -6.00
N ILE A 142 -0.51 -2.84 -5.70
CA ILE A 142 -1.44 -1.92 -6.35
C ILE A 142 -0.64 -0.70 -6.81
N THR A 143 -0.83 -0.26 -8.05
CA THR A 143 -0.20 0.97 -8.52
C THR A 143 -0.72 2.19 -7.76
N ALA A 144 0.15 3.15 -7.47
CA ALA A 144 -0.22 4.38 -6.74
C ALA A 144 -1.38 5.15 -7.37
N THR A 145 -1.42 5.24 -8.70
CA THR A 145 -2.55 5.84 -9.43
C THR A 145 -3.87 5.09 -9.19
N SER A 146 -3.84 3.76 -9.15
CA SER A 146 -5.03 2.95 -8.83
C SER A 146 -5.45 3.11 -7.37
N TRP A 147 -4.51 3.32 -6.45
CA TRP A 147 -4.80 3.57 -5.04
C TRP A 147 -5.56 4.88 -4.83
N VAL A 148 -5.10 5.98 -5.45
CA VAL A 148 -5.75 7.30 -5.37
C VAL A 148 -7.18 7.25 -5.90
N ASN A 149 -7.42 6.52 -6.99
CA ASN A 149 -8.74 6.40 -7.60
C ASN A 149 -9.72 5.54 -6.79
N LYS A 150 -9.27 4.85 -5.74
CA LYS A 150 -10.13 4.04 -4.87
C LYS A 150 -10.66 4.88 -3.73
N THR A 151 -11.89 4.57 -3.34
CA THR A 151 -12.50 5.14 -2.13
C THR A 151 -11.87 4.55 -0.87
N VAL A 152 -11.95 5.27 0.26
CA VAL A 152 -11.49 4.79 1.58
C VAL A 152 -11.97 3.37 1.92
N PRO A 153 -13.28 3.02 1.81
CA PRO A 153 -13.74 1.66 2.13
C PRO A 153 -13.16 0.59 1.20
N GLU A 154 -12.83 0.92 -0.05
CA GLU A 154 -12.17 -0.02 -0.97
C GLU A 154 -10.71 -0.26 -0.57
N ARG A 155 -9.99 0.79 -0.18
CA ARG A 155 -8.62 0.70 0.34
C ARG A 155 -8.56 -0.15 1.61
N GLU A 156 -9.53 0.04 2.51
CA GLU A 156 -9.66 -0.79 3.71
C GLU A 156 -9.93 -2.26 3.39
N ARG A 157 -10.82 -2.55 2.43
CA ARG A 157 -11.09 -3.92 1.97
C ARG A 157 -9.85 -4.60 1.41
N LEU A 158 -9.05 -3.89 0.62
CA LEU A 158 -7.79 -4.40 0.05
C LEU A 158 -6.77 -4.68 1.14
N THR A 159 -6.62 -3.73 2.07
CA THR A 159 -5.74 -3.87 3.25
C THR A 159 -6.17 -5.07 4.09
N LYS A 160 -7.47 -5.23 4.35
CA LYS A 160 -8.03 -6.36 5.10
C LYS A 160 -7.77 -7.69 4.39
N ARG A 161 -7.96 -7.74 3.06
CA ARG A 161 -7.72 -8.93 2.25
C ARG A 161 -6.26 -9.39 2.33
N PHE A 162 -5.32 -8.45 2.29
CA PHE A 162 -3.90 -8.74 2.48
C PHE A 162 -3.63 -9.28 3.89
N LYS A 163 -4.15 -8.62 4.94
CA LYS A 163 -3.95 -9.03 6.34
C LYS A 163 -4.53 -10.42 6.65
N SER A 164 -5.66 -10.76 6.04
CA SER A 164 -6.31 -12.06 6.22
C SER A 164 -5.80 -13.15 5.28
N TYR A 165 -4.85 -12.83 4.40
CA TYR A 165 -4.35 -13.80 3.43
C TYR A 165 -3.48 -14.84 4.12
N ILE A 166 -3.86 -16.11 3.96
CA ILE A 166 -3.06 -17.24 4.38
C ILE A 166 -2.56 -17.90 3.09
N PRO A 167 -1.24 -17.95 2.86
CA PRO A 167 -0.69 -18.62 1.70
C PRO A 167 -1.19 -20.07 1.63
N PRO A 168 -1.67 -20.54 0.46
CA PRO A 168 -2.12 -21.92 0.35
C PRO A 168 -0.94 -22.86 0.63
N ASP A 169 -1.15 -23.83 1.53
CA ASP A 169 -0.14 -24.85 1.78
C ASP A 169 0.06 -25.67 0.50
N LYS A 170 1.27 -25.62 -0.06
CA LYS A 170 1.64 -26.38 -1.27
C LYS A 170 1.50 -27.90 -1.08
N ARG A 171 1.40 -28.36 0.17
CA ARG A 171 1.18 -29.76 0.54
C ARG A 171 -0.30 -30.13 0.57
N VAL A 172 -1.23 -29.20 0.39
CA VAL A 172 -2.66 -29.44 0.47
C VAL A 172 -3.31 -29.04 -0.85
N ILE A 173 -4.18 -29.91 -1.36
CA ILE A 173 -5.08 -29.61 -2.46
C ILE A 173 -6.45 -29.36 -1.83
N THR A 174 -6.95 -28.14 -2.02
CA THR A 174 -8.31 -27.76 -1.67
C THR A 174 -9.24 -28.09 -2.83
N SER A 175 -10.40 -28.69 -2.53
CA SER A 175 -11.48 -28.93 -3.49
C SER A 175 -11.95 -27.63 -4.14
N THR A 176 -12.54 -27.71 -5.34
CA THR A 176 -13.04 -26.57 -6.13
C THR A 176 -14.04 -25.71 -5.36
N ASP A 177 -14.78 -26.30 -4.43
CA ASP A 177 -15.76 -25.64 -3.56
C ASP A 177 -15.16 -25.09 -2.25
N GLY A 178 -13.85 -25.26 -2.01
CA GLY A 178 -13.15 -24.72 -0.84
C GLY A 178 -13.35 -25.51 0.46
N ARG A 179 -14.20 -26.54 0.47
CA ARG A 179 -14.69 -27.18 1.71
C ARG A 179 -13.84 -28.36 2.19
N MET A 180 -13.04 -28.95 1.31
CA MET A 180 -12.25 -30.13 1.64
C MET A 180 -10.78 -29.91 1.27
N ASN A 181 -9.92 -30.11 2.26
CA ASN A 181 -8.47 -30.01 2.14
C ASN A 181 -7.86 -31.41 2.24
N VAL A 182 -7.16 -31.86 1.21
CA VAL A 182 -6.50 -33.17 1.18
C VAL A 182 -5.00 -32.97 1.01
N ILE A 183 -4.18 -33.70 1.77
CA ILE A 183 -2.73 -33.66 1.59
C ILE A 183 -2.42 -34.16 0.17
N LYS A 184 -1.73 -33.32 -0.62
CA LYS A 184 -1.23 -33.64 -1.95
C LYS A 184 -0.42 -34.93 -1.84
N PRO A 185 -0.86 -36.04 -2.47
CA PRO A 185 -0.07 -37.25 -2.46
C PRO A 185 1.28 -36.94 -3.10
N ARG A 186 2.38 -37.36 -2.44
CA ARG A 186 3.71 -37.33 -3.06
C ARG A 186 3.58 -38.04 -4.41
N ALA A 187 4.15 -37.48 -5.47
CA ALA A 187 3.98 -37.94 -6.85
C ALA A 187 4.65 -39.31 -7.14
N LEU A 188 4.52 -40.27 -6.22
CA LEU A 188 5.04 -41.63 -6.28
C LEU A 188 4.02 -42.64 -6.83
N GLY A 189 2.89 -42.17 -7.35
CA GLY A 189 1.87 -43.02 -7.98
C GLY A 189 2.04 -43.22 -9.49
N LYS A 190 2.98 -42.53 -10.14
CA LYS A 190 3.26 -42.73 -11.56
C LYS A 190 4.34 -43.78 -11.73
N LYS A 191 3.96 -44.97 -12.17
CA LYS A 191 4.94 -45.99 -12.57
C LYS A 191 5.81 -45.41 -13.70
N ILE A 192 7.11 -45.70 -13.69
CA ILE A 192 8.01 -45.37 -14.80
C ILE A 192 7.39 -45.93 -16.09
N GLY A 193 7.19 -45.07 -17.09
CA GLY A 193 6.54 -45.44 -18.36
C GLY A 193 5.01 -45.28 -18.42
N GLN A 194 4.33 -44.81 -17.37
CA GLN A 194 2.88 -44.62 -17.38
C GLN A 194 2.45 -43.52 -18.38
N ARG A 195 1.98 -43.93 -19.56
CA ARG A 195 1.37 -43.04 -20.55
C ARG A 195 0.00 -42.55 -20.06
N LYS A 196 -0.29 -41.24 -20.22
CA LYS A 196 -1.63 -40.71 -19.98
C LYS A 196 -2.62 -41.41 -20.92
N ARG A 197 -3.76 -41.89 -20.40
CA ARG A 197 -4.83 -42.42 -21.24
C ARG A 197 -5.31 -41.32 -22.21
N LYS A 198 -5.58 -41.69 -23.46
CA LYS A 198 -6.25 -40.80 -24.43
C LYS A 198 -7.62 -40.45 -23.83
N ILE A 199 -7.86 -39.16 -23.58
CA ILE A 199 -9.15 -38.71 -23.03
C ILE A 199 -10.20 -38.97 -24.11
N ASN A 200 -11.25 -39.71 -23.75
CA ASN A 200 -12.35 -40.00 -24.67
C ASN A 200 -13.25 -38.76 -24.78
N GLU A 201 -13.79 -38.48 -25.98
CA GLU A 201 -14.63 -37.30 -26.24
C GLU A 201 -15.86 -37.25 -25.33
N ARG A 202 -16.37 -38.40 -24.89
CA ARG A 202 -17.49 -38.51 -23.94
C ARG A 202 -17.18 -37.99 -22.53
N THR A 203 -15.90 -37.78 -22.19
CA THR A 203 -15.44 -37.34 -20.86
C THR A 203 -14.88 -35.92 -20.83
N THR A 204 -14.94 -35.18 -21.94
CA THR A 204 -14.50 -33.79 -21.95
C THR A 204 -15.62 -32.86 -21.48
N THR A 205 -15.35 -32.07 -20.44
CA THR A 205 -16.26 -31.02 -19.97
C THR A 205 -16.39 -29.96 -21.06
N PHE A 206 -17.62 -29.64 -21.46
CA PHE A 206 -17.88 -28.59 -22.46
C PHE A 206 -17.35 -27.25 -21.96
N LYS A 207 -16.39 -26.66 -22.69
CA LYS A 207 -15.95 -25.29 -22.43
C LYS A 207 -17.09 -24.36 -22.85
N LYS A 208 -17.71 -23.66 -21.90
CA LYS A 208 -18.66 -22.58 -22.20
C LYS A 208 -17.92 -21.54 -23.05
N LYS A 209 -18.41 -21.29 -24.28
CA LYS A 209 -18.05 -20.09 -25.03
C LYS A 209 -18.58 -18.90 -24.23
N LYS A 210 -17.74 -17.87 -24.06
CA LYS A 210 -18.21 -16.56 -23.64
C LYS A 210 -18.83 -15.92 -24.88
N ASP A 211 -20.13 -15.64 -24.81
CA ASP A 211 -20.79 -14.68 -25.70
C ASP A 211 -20.42 -13.26 -25.27
#